data_AF-A0A357TP28-F1
#
_entry.id   AF-A0A357TP28-F1
#
_cell.length_a   1.000
_cell.length_b   1.000
_cell.length_c   1.000
_cell.angle_alpha   90.00
_cell.angle_beta   90.00
_cell.angle_gamma   90.00
#
_symmetry.space_group_name_H-M   'P 1'
#
loop_
_entity.id
_entity.type
_entity.pdbx_description
1 polymer ?
#
loop_
_entity_poly.entity_id
_entity_poly.type
_entity_poly.pdbx_seq_one_letter_code
_entity_poly.pdbx_strand_id
1 'polypeptide(L)'
;DEPTSFLDIKGKIELLTILRQLAQEKQVAVIVSLHELELAQKIADTVVCVSPQGVSGVMTPKDAFAAENIRTLYRLTKEQYEALYGPQPEREPERRPAKQEPPRFEHYIRSGQKLLRCGYTTG
;
A
#
# COMPACT_ATOMS: atom_id res chain seq x y z
N ASP A 1 18.93 5.77 -9.46
CA ASP A 1 18.43 4.53 -10.05
C ASP A 1 19.25 3.40 -9.46
N GLU A 2 18.63 2.44 -8.78
CA GLU A 2 19.29 1.31 -8.08
C GLU A 2 20.56 1.68 -7.28
N PRO A 3 20.48 2.64 -6.34
CA PRO A 3 21.67 3.18 -5.70
C PRO A 3 22.28 2.21 -4.67
N THR A 4 21.60 1.10 -4.37
CA THR A 4 22.09 0.02 -3.49
C THR A 4 22.97 -1.00 -4.21
N SER A 5 23.11 -0.88 -5.54
CA SER A 5 23.97 -1.74 -6.33
C SER A 5 25.42 -1.67 -5.87
N PHE A 6 26.08 -2.83 -5.80
CA PHE A 6 27.47 -3.00 -5.32
C PHE A 6 27.73 -2.67 -3.84
N LEU A 7 26.72 -2.29 -3.07
CA LEU A 7 26.86 -2.08 -1.63
C LEU A 7 26.66 -3.39 -0.87
N ASP A 8 27.44 -3.57 0.20
CA ASP A 8 27.18 -4.60 1.21
C ASP A 8 25.94 -4.23 2.06
N ILE A 9 25.49 -5.15 2.91
CA ILE A 9 24.28 -4.96 3.73
C ILE A 9 24.36 -3.67 4.57
N LYS A 10 25.54 -3.35 5.11
CA LYS A 10 25.74 -2.15 5.93
C LYS A 10 25.62 -0.88 5.08
N GLY A 11 26.31 -0.83 3.94
CA GLY A 11 26.27 0.31 3.02
C GLY A 11 24.88 0.58 2.48
N LYS A 12 24.09 -0.47 2.19
CA LYS A 12 22.68 -0.31 1.79
C LYS A 12 21.87 0.36 2.88
N ILE A 13 21.97 -0.10 4.13
CA ILE A 13 21.23 0.48 5.25
C ILE A 13 21.62 1.95 5.47
N GLU A 14 22.92 2.25 5.44
CA GLU A 14 23.44 3.60 5.65
C GLU A 14 22.94 4.56 4.57
N LEU A 15 23.06 4.20 3.29
CA LEU A 15 22.57 4.99 2.18
C LEU A 15 21.06 5.27 2.30
N LEU A 16 20.26 4.23 2.53
CA LEU A 16 18.80 4.39 2.62
C LEU A 16 18.38 5.24 3.82
N THR A 17 19.13 5.17 4.92
CA THR A 17 18.92 6.03 6.10
C THR A 17 19.21 7.48 5.78
N ILE A 18 20.32 7.77 5.09
CA ILE A 18 20.68 9.12 4.65
C ILE A 18 19.60 9.68 3.72
N LEU A 19 19.14 8.90 2.75
CA LEU A 19 18.08 9.33 1.83
C LEU A 19 16.78 9.69 2.57
N ARG A 20 16.38 8.87 3.53
CA ARG A 20 15.19 9.14 4.36
C ARG A 20 15.35 10.41 5.20
N GLN A 21 16.51 10.58 5.83
CA GLN A 21 16.80 11.76 6.64
C GLN A 21 16.80 13.04 5.78
N LEU A 22 17.41 12.99 4.60
CA LEU A 22 17.40 14.12 3.65
C LEU A 22 15.99 14.49 3.21
N ALA A 23 15.14 13.50 2.91
CA ALA A 23 13.75 13.75 2.54
C ALA A 23 13.00 14.51 3.64
N GLN A 24 13.18 14.09 4.90
CA GLN A 24 12.52 14.69 6.06
C GLN A 24 13.07 16.08 6.40
N GLU A 25 14.39 16.23 6.48
CA GLU A 25 15.03 17.48 6.89
C GLU A 25 14.87 18.58 5.84
N LYS A 26 14.99 18.23 4.56
CA LYS A 26 14.92 19.20 3.46
C LYS A 26 13.53 19.35 2.87
N GLN A 27 12.56 18.57 3.33
CA GLN A 27 11.18 18.58 2.81
C GLN A 27 11.14 18.35 1.29
N VAL A 28 11.94 17.40 0.81
CA VAL A 28 12.05 17.05 -0.61
C VAL A 28 11.50 15.65 -0.86
N ALA A 29 10.95 15.45 -2.05
CA ALA A 29 10.59 14.12 -2.52
C ALA A 29 11.85 13.36 -2.94
N VAL A 30 12.01 12.15 -2.42
CA VAL A 30 13.05 11.20 -2.86
C VAL A 30 12.36 10.04 -3.57
N ILE A 31 12.75 9.83 -4.83
CA ILE A 31 12.28 8.70 -5.63
C ILE A 31 13.46 7.76 -5.84
N VAL A 32 13.30 6.50 -5.45
CA VAL A 32 14.32 5.46 -5.58
C VAL A 32 13.71 4.20 -6.18
N SER A 33 14.41 3.62 -7.14
CA SER A 33 14.16 2.28 -7.68
C SER A 33 14.97 1.27 -6.86
N LEU A 34 14.32 0.21 -6.38
CA LEU A 34 14.93 -0.86 -5.59
C LEU A 34 14.42 -2.21 -6.08
N HIS A 35 15.31 -3.20 -6.12
CA HIS A 35 14.96 -4.60 -6.38
C HIS A 35 14.76 -5.42 -5.10
N GLU A 36 15.25 -4.92 -3.97
CA GLU A 36 15.22 -5.62 -2.68
C GLU A 36 13.92 -5.30 -1.93
N LEU A 37 12.95 -6.22 -2.03
CA LEU A 37 11.61 -6.03 -1.46
C LEU A 37 11.62 -5.74 0.05
N GLU A 38 12.46 -6.44 0.81
CA GLU A 38 12.57 -6.27 2.25
C GLU A 38 13.06 -4.87 2.65
N LEU A 39 13.97 -4.29 1.86
CA LEU A 39 14.46 -2.93 2.09
C LEU A 39 13.39 -1.92 1.72
N ALA A 40 12.79 -2.07 0.54
CA ALA A 40 11.73 -1.19 0.07
C ALA A 40 10.54 -1.16 1.04
N GLN A 41 10.13 -2.32 1.59
CA GLN A 41 9.06 -2.41 2.59
C GLN A 41 9.36 -1.64 3.88
N LYS A 42 10.64 -1.60 4.30
CA LYS A 42 11.05 -0.94 5.55
C LYS A 42 11.19 0.57 5.44
N ILE A 43 11.58 1.07 4.26
CA ILE A 43 11.98 2.48 4.11
C ILE A 43 10.94 3.33 3.41
N ALA A 44 10.09 2.73 2.56
CA ALA A 44 9.24 3.49 1.67
C ALA A 44 8.02 4.02 2.42
N ASP A 45 7.70 5.29 2.21
CA ASP A 45 6.41 5.86 2.65
C ASP A 45 5.29 5.47 1.68
N THR A 46 5.61 5.40 0.39
CA THR A 46 4.71 4.98 -0.69
C THR A 46 5.45 4.13 -1.72
N VAL A 47 4.73 3.25 -2.41
CA VAL A 47 5.30 2.33 -3.40
C VAL A 47 4.51 2.40 -4.70
N VAL A 48 5.24 2.42 -5.81
CA VAL A 48 4.68 2.27 -7.15
C VAL A 48 5.30 1.02 -7.76
N CYS A 49 4.49 -0.02 -7.97
CA CYS A 49 4.93 -1.22 -8.68
C CYS A 49 4.83 -0.98 -10.19
N VAL A 50 5.94 -1.26 -10.88
CA VAL A 50 6.08 -1.14 -12.33
C VAL A 50 6.33 -2.53 -12.90
N SER A 51 5.53 -2.91 -13.91
CA SER A 51 5.63 -4.19 -14.59
C SER A 51 5.37 -4.02 -16.09
N PRO A 52 5.66 -5.03 -16.94
CA PRO A 52 5.28 -4.99 -18.34
C PRO A 52 3.76 -4.84 -18.58
N GLN A 53 2.93 -5.16 -17.59
CA GLN A 53 1.48 -5.02 -17.61
C GLN A 53 1.03 -3.57 -17.35
N GLY A 54 1.91 -2.71 -16.85
CA GLY A 54 1.61 -1.32 -16.49
C GLY A 54 2.09 -0.94 -15.09
N VAL A 55 1.52 0.16 -14.61
CA VAL A 55 1.87 0.80 -13.33
C VAL A 55 0.67 0.72 -12.38
N SER A 56 0.90 0.24 -11.16
CA SER A 56 -0.11 -0.03 -10.12
C SER A 56 -0.78 1.20 -9.48
N GLY A 57 -0.34 2.42 -9.82
CA GLY A 57 -0.66 3.63 -9.06
C GLY A 57 0.20 3.73 -7.78
N VAL A 58 -0.14 4.68 -6.91
CA VAL A 58 0.56 4.89 -5.63
C VAL A 58 -0.12 4.06 -4.55
N MET A 59 0.64 3.16 -3.93
CA MET A 59 0.17 2.26 -2.87
C MET A 59 0.88 2.53 -1.55
N THR A 60 0.27 2.11 -0.45
CA THR A 60 0.98 1.96 0.82
C THR A 60 1.96 0.78 0.73
N PRO A 61 3.02 0.74 1.54
CA PRO A 61 3.87 -0.45 1.64
C PRO A 61 3.07 -1.70 2.00
N LYS A 62 2.10 -1.60 2.92
CA LYS A 62 1.26 -2.74 3.32
C LYS A 62 0.54 -3.37 2.12
N ASP A 63 -0.02 -2.53 1.23
CA ASP A 63 -0.74 -3.01 0.06
C ASP A 63 0.22 -3.50 -1.01
N ALA A 64 1.28 -2.75 -1.32
CA ALA A 64 2.25 -3.11 -2.35
C ALA A 64 2.95 -4.46 -2.07
N PHE A 65 3.27 -4.73 -0.80
CA PHE A 65 3.91 -5.98 -0.36
C PHE A 65 2.92 -7.08 0.04
N ALA A 66 1.61 -6.89 -0.21
CA ALA A 66 0.64 -7.97 -0.11
C ALA A 66 1.01 -9.13 -1.05
N ALA A 67 0.79 -10.38 -0.64
CA ALA A 67 1.22 -11.53 -1.44
C ALA A 67 0.59 -11.56 -2.83
N GLU A 68 -0.67 -11.17 -2.98
CA GLU A 68 -1.32 -11.06 -4.28
C GLU A 68 -0.59 -10.08 -5.23
N ASN A 69 -0.12 -8.95 -4.69
CA ASN A 69 0.57 -7.92 -5.46
C ASN A 69 2.00 -8.33 -5.79
N ILE A 70 2.73 -8.93 -4.84
CA ILE A 70 4.06 -9.49 -5.10
C ILE A 70 3.99 -10.63 -6.11
N ARG A 71 3.02 -11.54 -5.98
CA ARG A 71 2.81 -12.62 -6.94
C ARG A 71 2.47 -12.09 -8.32
N THR A 72 1.64 -11.05 -8.41
CA THR A 72 1.30 -10.42 -9.69
C THR A 72 2.51 -9.72 -10.30
N LEU A 73 3.26 -8.94 -9.51
CA LEU A 73 4.42 -8.18 -9.93
C LEU A 73 5.53 -9.07 -10.49
N TYR A 74 5.81 -10.19 -9.82
CA TYR A 74 6.86 -11.14 -10.21
C TYR A 74 6.36 -12.38 -10.96
N ARG A 75 5.05 -12.45 -11.24
CA ARG A 75 4.38 -13.58 -11.91
C ARG A 75 4.63 -14.93 -11.22
N LEU A 76 4.58 -14.92 -9.89
CA LEU A 76 4.81 -16.11 -9.07
C LEU A 76 3.51 -16.92 -8.90
N THR A 77 3.63 -18.24 -8.99
CA THR A 77 2.57 -19.13 -8.52
C THR A 77 2.45 -19.05 -6.99
N LYS A 78 1.38 -19.62 -6.43
CA LYS A 78 1.21 -19.67 -4.97
C LYS A 78 2.37 -20.44 -4.33
N GLU A 79 2.72 -21.58 -4.91
CA GLU A 79 3.76 -22.49 -4.44
C GLU A 79 5.14 -21.82 -4.46
N GLN A 80 5.45 -21.08 -5.54
CA GLN A 80 6.71 -20.34 -5.65
C GLN A 80 6.82 -19.23 -4.59
N TYR A 81 5.71 -18.52 -4.32
CA TYR A 81 5.69 -17.50 -3.28
C TYR A 81 5.88 -18.11 -1.88
N GLU A 82 5.15 -19.18 -1.58
CA GLU A 82 5.22 -19.86 -0.28
C GLU A 82 6.60 -20.50 -0.04
N ALA A 83 7.31 -20.93 -1.08
CA ALA A 83 8.68 -21.42 -0.96
C ALA A 83 9.68 -20.33 -0.51
N LEU A 84 9.41 -19.05 -0.80
CA LEU A 84 10.27 -17.92 -0.44
C LEU A 84 9.86 -17.25 0.87
N TYR A 85 8.55 -17.10 1.10
CA TYR A 85 7.99 -16.29 2.20
C TYR A 85 7.21 -17.10 3.23
N GLY A 86 7.05 -18.41 3.02
CA GLY A 86 6.21 -19.27 3.84
C GLY A 86 4.72 -19.17 3.51
N PRO A 87 3.89 -20.04 4.12
CA PRO A 87 2.44 -19.99 3.95
C PRO A 87 1.89 -18.67 4.48
N GLN A 88 1.02 -18.04 3.71
CA GLN A 88 0.29 -16.86 4.16
C GLN A 88 -0.69 -17.25 5.27
N PRO A 89 -0.80 -16.47 6.37
CA PRO A 89 -1.99 -16.57 7.19
C PRO A 89 -3.18 -16.26 6.29
N GLU A 90 -4.23 -17.08 6.38
CA GLU A 90 -5.49 -16.79 5.71
C GLU A 90 -5.88 -15.36 6.12
N ARG A 91 -5.94 -14.43 5.15
CA ARG A 91 -6.53 -13.14 5.42
C ARG A 91 -7.94 -13.46 5.92
N GLU A 92 -8.23 -13.14 7.18
CA GLU A 92 -9.62 -12.96 7.58
C GLU A 92 -10.22 -12.07 6.50
N PRO A 93 -11.30 -12.52 5.84
CA PRO A 93 -11.90 -11.73 4.78
C PRO A 93 -12.11 -10.35 5.38
N GLU A 94 -11.43 -9.34 4.82
CA GLU A 94 -11.74 -7.96 5.14
C GLU A 94 -13.25 -7.90 5.10
N ARG A 95 -13.87 -7.60 6.25
CA ARG A 95 -15.29 -7.37 6.29
C ARG A 95 -15.49 -6.26 5.27
N ARG A 96 -15.95 -6.62 4.07
CA ARG A 96 -16.53 -5.66 3.14
C ARG A 96 -17.41 -4.81 4.05
N PRO A 97 -17.25 -3.48 4.10
CA PRO A 97 -18.13 -2.67 4.93
C PRO A 97 -19.53 -3.17 4.59
N ALA A 98 -20.20 -3.71 5.61
CA ALA A 98 -21.49 -4.37 5.43
C ALA A 98 -22.27 -3.44 4.52
N LYS A 99 -22.82 -3.96 3.40
CA LYS A 99 -23.71 -3.17 2.55
C LYS A 99 -24.62 -2.44 3.52
N GLN A 100 -24.43 -1.13 3.69
CA GLN A 100 -25.22 -0.38 4.65
C GLN A 100 -26.65 -0.62 4.19
N GLU A 101 -27.42 -1.34 5.00
CA GLU A 101 -28.83 -1.50 4.70
C GLU A 101 -29.37 -0.10 4.47
N PRO A 102 -30.08 0.15 3.36
CA PRO A 102 -30.63 1.47 3.10
C PRO A 102 -31.40 1.88 4.35
N PRO A 103 -31.22 3.12 4.84
CA PRO A 103 -31.78 3.54 6.12
C PRO A 103 -33.27 3.26 6.13
N ARG A 104 -33.75 2.63 7.21
CA ARG A 104 -35.14 2.16 7.35
C ARG A 104 -36.17 3.30 7.25
N PHE A 105 -35.71 4.54 7.41
CA PHE A 105 -36.48 5.76 7.23
C PHE A 105 -35.62 6.85 6.57
N GLU A 106 -36.20 7.54 5.59
CA GLU A 106 -35.63 8.75 4.99
C GLU A 106 -36.44 9.96 5.46
N HIS A 107 -35.78 10.97 6.03
CA HIS A 107 -36.40 12.26 6.30
C HIS A 107 -35.57 13.37 5.67
N TYR A 108 -36.24 14.29 4.99
CA TYR A 108 -35.62 15.46 4.36
C TYR A 108 -35.86 16.68 5.22
N ILE A 109 -34.77 17.27 5.73
CA ILE A 109 -34.83 18.52 6.47
C ILE A 109 -34.46 19.65 5.52
N ARG A 110 -35.30 20.68 5.46
CA ARG A 110 -35.06 21.89 4.67
C ARG A 110 -34.50 22.97 5.58
N SER A 111 -33.28 23.43 5.30
CA SER A 111 -32.69 24.60 5.94
C SER A 111 -32.28 25.59 4.85
N GLY A 112 -33.05 26.68 4.74
CA GLY A 112 -32.93 27.65 3.64
C GLY A 112 -33.18 27.00 2.26
N GLN A 113 -32.26 27.23 1.31
CA GLN A 113 -32.33 26.68 -0.05
C GLN A 113 -31.71 25.27 -0.18
N LYS A 114 -31.23 24.67 0.91
CA LYS A 114 -30.56 23.35 0.86
C LYS A 114 -31.48 22.26 1.41
N LEU A 115 -31.54 21.14 0.67
CA LEU A 115 -32.14 19.89 1.13
C LEU A 115 -31.04 19.04 1.74
N LEU A 116 -31.18 18.65 3.01
CA LEU A 116 -30.26 17.74 3.68
C LEU A 116 -30.91 16.37 3.81
N ARG A 117 -30.20 15.33 3.35
CA ARG A 117 -30.58 13.92 3.51
C ARG A 117 -29.94 13.41 4.79
N CYS A 118 -30.76 13.18 5.82
CA CYS A 118 -30.32 12.53 7.06
C CYS A 118 -30.95 11.14 7.14
N GLY A 119 -30.11 10.11 7.27
CA GLY A 119 -30.52 8.77 7.66
C GLY A 119 -29.87 8.44 8.99
N TYR A 120 -30.60 7.79 9.88
CA TYR A 120 -30.04 7.19 11.09
C TYR A 120 -30.44 5.72 11.14
N THR A 121 -29.46 4.86 11.41
CA THR A 121 -29.66 3.46 11.79
C THR A 121 -29.75 3.41 13.30
N THR A 122 -30.95 3.17 13.85
CA THR A 122 -31.05 2.76 15.26
C THR A 122 -30.60 1.31 15.35
N GLY A 123 -29.40 1.11 15.90
CA GLY A 123 -28.85 -0.17 16.35
C GLY A 123 -28.12 0.08 17.65
#